data_AF-A0A7V5HIS1-F1
#
_entry.id   AF-A0A7V5HIS1-F1
#
_cell.length_a   1.000
_cell.length_b   1.000
_cell.length_c   1.000
_cell.angle_alpha   90.00
_cell.angle_beta   90.00
_cell.angle_gamma   90.00
#
_symmetry.space_group_name_H-M   'P 1'
#
loop_
_entity.id
_entity.type
_entity.pdbx_description
1 polymer ?
#
loop_
_entity_poly.entity_id
_entity_poly.type
_entity_poly.pdbx_seq_one_letter_code
_entity_poly.pdbx_strand_id
1 'polypeptide(L)'
;MRELFAFIFFVVAIYVGSQVFRHQESIWDYFIYLFVTGVIFWGAVGLLKGPQRRRSTSPKPKTCALCGARLSPLSSSKYCRRCYSRIKAQLPELQQKIIQEKTINDDASQIIKKLSKKDAIKLFEDVYQEFMKDSELDIDELEVLQKIQEIASLSEEEVKSLERLLFYVLFSSAKKFNMLPPFNSTIDLKNVVLKENESIHYGALATFYELRKSRKGYRGGMGGASVELSKGFALQIGAHGGEIEEEYYLVESSSGVLLITNQRLLLLPREGKRLVNLPLDKVVYYRCYRNGLEIFRDNEKAYFFKMKFYEAKIFYFCLRVLFGKFDESLKELGRMDGEE
;
A
#
# COMPACT_ATOMS: atom_id res chain seq x y z
N MET A 1 35.24 -39.05 29.41
CA MET A 1 34.82 -38.03 30.42
C MET A 1 33.64 -37.18 29.94
N ARG A 2 33.75 -36.41 28.84
CA ARG A 2 32.63 -35.58 28.32
C ARG A 2 31.35 -36.34 27.99
N GLU A 3 31.45 -37.51 27.35
CA GLU A 3 30.27 -38.30 26.98
C GLU A 3 29.59 -38.97 28.18
N LEU A 4 30.39 -39.35 29.19
CA LEU A 4 29.88 -39.91 30.45
C LEU A 4 29.06 -38.86 31.22
N PHE A 5 29.52 -37.61 31.25
CA PHE A 5 28.80 -36.50 31.89
C PHE A 5 27.49 -36.15 31.16
N ALA A 6 27.50 -36.16 29.82
CA ALA A 6 26.29 -35.93 29.04
C ALA A 6 25.23 -37.03 29.26
N PHE A 7 25.67 -38.28 29.36
CA PHE A 7 24.78 -39.41 29.60
C PHE A 7 24.17 -39.38 31.01
N ILE A 8 24.96 -39.09 32.04
CA ILE A 8 24.47 -38.96 33.42
C ILE A 8 23.45 -37.82 33.54
N PHE A 9 23.73 -36.66 32.92
CA PHE A 9 22.80 -35.53 32.92
C PHE A 9 21.47 -35.86 32.21
N PHE A 10 21.53 -36.58 31.09
CA PHE A 10 20.34 -36.99 30.36
C PHE A 10 19.45 -37.94 31.17
N VAL A 11 20.06 -38.90 31.88
CA VAL A 11 19.33 -39.83 32.76
C VAL A 11 18.71 -39.10 33.94
N VAL A 12 19.43 -38.15 34.57
CA VAL A 12 18.89 -37.34 35.67
C VAL A 12 17.76 -36.43 35.21
N ALA A 13 17.85 -35.82 34.02
CA ALA A 13 16.80 -34.98 33.46
C ALA A 13 15.51 -35.77 33.17
N ILE A 14 15.63 -37.00 32.64
CA ILE A 14 14.48 -37.89 32.43
C ILE A 14 13.86 -38.31 33.77
N TYR A 15 14.69 -38.65 34.76
CA TYR A 15 14.22 -39.08 36.08
C TYR A 15 13.47 -37.97 36.83
N VAL A 16 14.01 -36.74 36.81
CA VAL A 16 13.37 -35.57 37.44
C VAL A 16 12.10 -35.17 36.67
N GLY A 17 12.12 -35.20 35.34
CA GLY A 17 10.94 -34.93 34.52
C GLY A 17 9.80 -35.93 34.77
N SER A 18 10.13 -37.20 35.04
CA SER A 18 9.14 -38.22 35.37
C SER A 18 8.51 -38.06 36.76
N GLN A 19 9.20 -37.42 37.72
CA GLN A 19 8.65 -37.16 39.06
C GLN A 19 7.73 -35.93 39.07
N VAL A 20 8.05 -34.90 38.27
CA VAL A 20 7.23 -33.68 38.14
C VAL A 20 5.89 -33.98 37.44
N PHE A 21 5.81 -34.99 36.57
CA PHE A 21 4.57 -35.35 35.87
C PHE A 21 3.47 -35.93 36.78
N ARG A 22 3.76 -36.27 38.04
CA ARG A 22 2.75 -36.81 38.99
C ARG A 22 2.02 -35.75 39.80
N HIS A 23 2.43 -34.49 39.76
CA HIS A 23 1.74 -33.39 40.44
C HIS A 23 1.72 -32.12 39.56
N GLN A 24 0.51 -31.75 39.11
CA GLN A 24 0.04 -30.40 38.73
C GLN A 24 -0.08 -29.95 37.24
N GLU A 25 -1.35 -29.90 36.81
CA GLU A 25 -2.21 -28.96 36.03
C GLU A 25 -1.75 -27.94 34.95
N SER A 26 -0.49 -27.73 34.57
CA SER A 26 -0.22 -26.69 33.54
C SER A 26 0.97 -26.99 32.62
N ILE A 27 0.66 -27.13 31.32
CA ILE A 27 1.64 -27.27 30.21
C ILE A 27 2.61 -26.09 30.15
N TRP A 28 2.22 -24.91 30.65
CA TRP A 28 3.04 -23.70 30.60
C TRP A 28 4.24 -23.75 31.54
N ASP A 29 4.13 -24.43 32.68
CA ASP A 29 5.24 -24.57 33.64
C ASP A 29 6.34 -25.49 33.10
N TYR A 30 5.97 -26.48 32.28
CA TYR A 30 6.91 -27.34 31.58
C TYR A 30 7.72 -26.57 30.53
N PHE A 31 7.09 -25.64 29.80
CA PHE A 31 7.78 -24.78 28.83
C PHE A 31 8.76 -23.83 29.52
N ILE A 32 8.38 -23.24 30.66
CA ILE A 32 9.29 -22.38 31.43
C ILE A 32 10.49 -23.18 31.93
N TYR A 33 10.28 -24.40 32.43
CA TYR A 33 11.37 -25.25 32.91
C TYR A 33 12.34 -25.67 31.78
N LEU A 34 11.82 -26.05 30.61
CA LEU A 34 12.63 -26.35 29.42
C LEU A 34 13.42 -25.13 28.94
N PHE A 35 12.81 -23.94 29.00
CA PHE A 35 13.48 -22.71 28.58
C PHE A 35 14.61 -22.32 29.55
N VAL A 36 14.35 -22.36 30.85
CA VAL A 36 15.35 -22.01 31.88
C VAL A 36 16.52 -23.00 31.87
N THR A 37 16.25 -24.31 31.80
CA THR A 37 17.31 -25.33 31.74
C THR A 37 18.09 -25.28 30.42
N GLY A 38 17.42 -25.00 29.30
CA GLY A 38 18.06 -24.81 28.00
C GLY A 38 19.02 -23.62 27.96
N VAL A 39 18.62 -22.47 28.53
CA VAL A 39 19.45 -21.25 28.60
C VAL A 39 20.69 -21.45 29.48
N ILE A 40 20.53 -22.12 30.62
CA ILE A 40 21.65 -22.43 31.53
C ILE A 40 22.64 -23.40 30.85
N PHE A 41 22.14 -24.40 30.13
CA PHE A 41 23.00 -25.36 29.42
C PHE A 41 23.77 -24.70 28.26
N TRP A 42 23.13 -23.80 27.50
CA TRP A 42 23.80 -23.06 26.43
C TRP A 42 24.87 -22.09 26.95
N GLY A 43 24.60 -21.44 28.10
CA GLY A 43 25.58 -20.60 28.79
C GLY A 43 26.80 -21.38 29.28
N ALA A 44 26.61 -22.56 29.86
CA ALA A 44 27.69 -23.42 30.34
C ALA A 44 28.52 -24.03 29.20
N VAL A 45 27.89 -24.40 28.08
CA VAL A 45 28.59 -24.89 26.88
C VAL A 45 29.38 -23.78 26.18
N GLY A 46 28.88 -22.53 26.25
CA GLY A 46 29.58 -21.35 25.75
C GLY A 46 30.89 -21.04 26.49
N LEU A 47 30.92 -21.24 27.82
CA LEU A 47 32.08 -20.99 28.68
C LEU A 47 33.19 -22.06 28.56
N LEU A 48 32.86 -23.27 28.10
CA LEU A 48 33.84 -24.36 27.90
C LEU A 48 34.49 -24.36 26.51
N LYS A 49 34.06 -23.49 25.59
CA LYS A 49 34.80 -23.21 24.36
C LYS A 49 35.80 -22.09 24.68
N GLY A 50 37.03 -22.49 25.00
CA GLY A 50 38.15 -21.55 25.14
C GLY A 50 38.19 -20.56 23.95
N PRO A 51 38.62 -19.31 24.16
CA PRO A 51 38.52 -18.26 23.16
C PRO A 51 39.37 -18.63 21.95
N GLN A 52 38.75 -19.25 20.95
CA GLN A 52 39.32 -19.25 19.61
C GLN A 52 39.35 -17.78 19.19
N ARG A 53 40.55 -17.18 19.25
CA ARG A 53 40.87 -15.94 18.53
C ARG A 53 40.35 -16.13 17.12
N ARG A 54 39.16 -15.58 16.83
CA ARG A 54 38.71 -15.38 15.45
C ARG A 54 39.80 -14.53 14.83
N ARG A 55 40.65 -15.13 13.99
CA ARG A 55 41.53 -14.37 13.11
C ARG A 55 40.59 -13.44 12.35
N SER A 56 40.68 -12.15 12.64
CA SER A 56 40.04 -11.13 11.84
C SER A 56 40.64 -11.27 10.44
N THR A 57 39.92 -11.93 9.55
CA THR A 57 40.16 -11.73 8.12
C THR A 57 39.85 -10.26 7.90
N SER A 58 40.90 -9.46 7.72
CA SER A 58 40.72 -8.05 7.39
C SER A 58 39.82 -7.99 6.15
N PRO A 59 38.71 -7.23 6.19
CA PRO A 59 37.84 -7.11 5.04
C PRO A 59 38.67 -6.61 3.86
N LYS A 60 38.59 -7.31 2.72
CA LYS A 60 39.32 -6.93 1.50
C LYS A 60 39.08 -5.43 1.23
N PRO A 61 40.14 -4.65 0.94
CA PRO A 61 39.98 -3.21 0.74
C PRO A 61 39.05 -2.96 -0.45
N LYS A 62 37.95 -2.23 -0.20
CA LYS A 62 37.07 -1.76 -1.27
C LYS A 62 37.85 -0.81 -2.18
N THR A 63 37.77 -0.99 -3.48
CA THR A 63 38.42 -0.12 -4.47
C THR A 63 37.38 0.50 -5.40
N CYS A 64 37.70 1.68 -5.93
CA CYS A 64 36.88 2.39 -6.90
C CYS A 64 36.86 1.62 -8.23
N ALA A 65 35.67 1.37 -8.76
CA ALA A 65 35.51 0.62 -10.01
C ALA A 65 36.10 1.33 -11.25
N LEU A 66 36.30 2.65 -11.21
CA LEU A 66 36.83 3.42 -12.35
C LEU A 66 38.33 3.68 -12.31
N CYS A 67 38.88 3.93 -11.12
CA CYS A 67 40.28 4.37 -10.98
C CYS A 67 41.12 3.51 -10.04
N GLY A 68 40.55 2.44 -9.45
CA GLY A 68 41.25 1.55 -8.53
C GLY A 68 41.60 2.16 -7.16
N ALA A 69 41.28 3.44 -6.92
CA ALA A 69 41.58 4.10 -5.65
C ALA A 69 40.90 3.39 -4.46
N ARG A 70 41.61 3.28 -3.33
CA ARG A 70 41.06 2.67 -2.11
C ARG A 70 39.89 3.51 -1.58
N LEU A 71 38.79 2.85 -1.30
CA LEU A 71 37.60 3.43 -0.68
C LEU A 71 37.59 3.12 0.82
N SER A 72 36.93 3.99 1.58
CA SER A 72 36.65 3.70 2.99
C SER A 72 35.86 2.39 3.09
N PRO A 73 36.20 1.49 4.03
CA PRO A 73 35.47 0.23 4.22
C PRO A 73 33.99 0.46 4.56
N LEU A 74 33.67 1.59 5.19
CA LEU A 74 32.31 2.03 5.54
C LEU A 74 31.57 2.72 4.37
N SER A 75 32.25 3.00 3.26
CA SER A 75 31.59 3.61 2.10
C SER A 75 30.65 2.60 1.44
N SER A 76 29.41 3.04 1.18
CA SER A 76 28.42 2.37 0.35
C SER A 76 28.62 2.64 -1.14
N SER A 77 29.47 3.61 -1.49
CA SER A 77 29.73 4.04 -2.86
C SER A 77 30.62 3.06 -3.62
N LYS A 78 30.30 2.81 -4.90
CA LYS A 78 31.15 2.06 -5.85
C LYS A 78 32.32 2.92 -6.39
N TYR A 79 32.27 4.24 -6.19
CA TYR A 79 33.21 5.19 -6.80
C TYR A 79 33.86 6.10 -5.75
N CYS A 80 35.09 6.55 -6.01
CA CYS A 80 35.74 7.56 -5.17
C CYS A 80 35.12 8.94 -5.41
N ARG A 81 35.28 9.86 -4.45
CA ARG A 81 34.72 11.22 -4.51
C ARG A 81 35.06 11.95 -5.82
N ARG A 82 36.29 11.82 -6.30
CA ARG A 82 36.78 12.47 -7.54
C ARG A 82 36.18 11.86 -8.81
N CYS A 83 36.03 10.55 -8.87
CA CYS A 83 35.37 9.90 -10.01
C CYS A 83 33.88 10.20 -10.03
N TYR A 84 33.25 10.19 -8.85
CA TYR A 84 31.84 10.52 -8.73
C TYR A 84 31.53 11.97 -9.10
N SER A 85 32.39 12.92 -8.71
CA SER A 85 32.21 14.33 -9.10
C SER A 85 32.27 14.55 -10.61
N ARG A 86 33.06 13.76 -11.35
CA ARG A 86 33.09 13.81 -12.82
C ARG A 86 31.79 13.29 -13.43
N ILE A 87 31.26 12.19 -12.92
CA ILE A 87 29.96 11.66 -13.36
C ILE A 87 28.86 12.70 -13.07
N LYS A 88 28.87 13.28 -11.87
CA LYS A 88 27.89 14.28 -11.46
C LYS A 88 27.95 15.57 -12.30
N ALA A 89 29.13 15.96 -12.77
CA ALA A 89 29.29 17.12 -13.63
C ALA A 89 28.62 16.95 -15.01
N GLN A 90 28.42 15.72 -15.47
CA GLN A 90 27.75 15.42 -16.74
C GLN A 90 26.22 15.41 -16.63
N LEU A 91 25.66 15.44 -15.41
CA LEU A 91 24.22 15.36 -15.18
C LEU A 91 23.41 16.50 -15.83
N PRO A 92 23.83 17.79 -15.77
CA PRO A 92 23.03 18.87 -16.35
C PRO A 92 22.90 18.76 -17.87
N GLU A 93 24.00 18.43 -18.55
CA GLU A 93 24.00 18.22 -20.01
C GLU A 93 23.16 17.00 -20.40
N LEU A 94 23.29 15.91 -19.63
CA LEU A 94 22.47 14.72 -19.81
C LEU A 94 20.98 15.03 -19.67
N GLN A 95 20.60 15.76 -18.62
CA GLN A 95 19.22 16.13 -18.36
C GLN A 95 18.65 16.95 -19.52
N GLN A 96 19.37 17.95 -20.00
CA GLN A 96 18.92 18.77 -21.15
C GLN A 96 18.72 17.91 -22.40
N LYS A 97 19.63 16.97 -22.68
CA LYS A 97 19.47 16.05 -23.82
C LYS A 97 18.24 15.17 -23.68
N ILE A 98 18.01 14.58 -22.50
CA ILE A 98 16.82 13.76 -22.25
C ILE A 98 15.54 14.57 -22.46
N ILE A 99 15.50 15.81 -21.98
CA ILE A 99 14.32 16.68 -22.11
C ILE A 99 14.07 17.05 -23.58
N GLN A 100 15.13 17.36 -24.34
CA GLN A 100 15.01 17.79 -25.74
C GLN A 100 14.70 16.63 -26.69
N GLU A 101 15.39 15.51 -26.53
CA GLU A 101 15.28 14.37 -27.44
C GLU A 101 14.10 13.46 -27.06
N LYS A 102 13.57 13.55 -25.83
CA LYS A 102 12.54 12.66 -25.28
C LYS A 102 12.90 11.17 -25.46
N THR A 103 14.19 10.85 -25.45
CA THR A 103 14.72 9.50 -25.59
C THR A 103 15.96 9.29 -24.73
N ILE A 104 16.26 8.04 -24.40
CA ILE A 104 17.46 7.68 -23.64
C ILE A 104 18.40 6.88 -24.55
N ASN A 105 19.49 7.52 -24.96
CA ASN A 105 20.55 6.88 -25.75
C ASN A 105 21.44 5.98 -24.88
N ASP A 106 22.24 5.12 -25.50
CA ASP A 106 23.11 4.17 -24.79
C ASP A 106 24.07 4.86 -23.82
N ASP A 107 24.65 6.00 -24.21
CA ASP A 107 25.54 6.81 -23.36
C ASP A 107 24.82 7.32 -22.11
N ALA A 108 23.58 7.79 -22.28
CA ALA A 108 22.73 8.25 -21.18
C ALA A 108 22.45 7.11 -20.21
N SER A 109 22.11 5.92 -20.72
CA SER A 109 21.87 4.73 -19.90
C SER A 109 23.10 4.34 -19.05
N GLN A 110 24.31 4.46 -19.60
CA GLN A 110 25.54 4.15 -18.89
C GLN A 110 25.84 5.15 -17.78
N ILE A 111 25.51 6.43 -17.96
CA ILE A 111 25.68 7.45 -16.93
C ILE A 111 24.67 7.20 -15.80
N ILE A 112 23.40 6.95 -16.13
CA ILE A 112 22.33 6.70 -15.15
C ILE A 112 22.68 5.49 -14.27
N LYS A 113 23.17 4.38 -14.84
CA LYS A 113 23.62 3.18 -14.08
C LYS A 113 24.73 3.47 -13.06
N LYS A 114 25.50 4.54 -13.24
CA LYS A 114 26.62 4.91 -12.36
C LYS A 114 26.19 5.87 -11.25
N LEU A 115 24.98 6.39 -11.28
CA LEU A 115 24.47 7.32 -10.27
C LEU A 115 24.23 6.64 -8.93
N SER A 116 24.35 7.41 -7.86
CA SER A 116 23.78 7.00 -6.57
C SER A 116 22.27 7.08 -6.64
N LYS A 117 21.57 6.26 -5.85
CA LYS A 117 20.10 6.30 -5.73
C LYS A 117 19.56 7.71 -5.51
N LYS A 118 20.18 8.48 -4.62
CA LYS A 118 19.77 9.87 -4.31
C LYS A 118 19.84 10.78 -5.53
N ASP A 119 20.91 10.70 -6.31
CA ASP A 119 21.06 11.55 -7.51
C ASP A 119 20.20 11.05 -8.68
N ALA A 120 19.92 9.75 -8.77
CA ALA A 120 18.98 9.19 -9.75
C ALA A 120 17.52 9.60 -9.46
N ILE A 121 17.10 9.58 -8.20
CA ILE A 121 15.79 10.12 -7.78
C ILE A 121 15.70 11.61 -8.12
N LYS A 122 16.78 12.37 -7.88
CA LYS A 122 16.80 13.79 -8.23
C LYS A 122 16.68 14.01 -9.75
N LEU A 123 17.44 13.26 -10.55
CA LEU A 123 17.33 13.32 -12.01
C LEU A 123 15.90 13.01 -12.47
N PHE A 124 15.29 11.97 -11.92
CA PHE A 124 13.90 11.62 -12.22
C PHE A 124 12.96 12.79 -11.90
N GLU A 125 13.06 13.37 -10.70
CA GLU A 125 12.20 14.48 -10.28
C GLU A 125 12.41 15.70 -11.18
N ASP A 126 13.65 16.06 -11.47
CA ASP A 126 13.98 17.22 -12.30
C ASP A 126 13.44 17.04 -13.73
N VAL A 127 13.52 15.83 -14.31
CA VAL A 127 12.94 15.53 -15.64
C VAL A 127 11.40 15.53 -15.60
N TYR A 128 10.81 14.91 -14.57
CA TYR A 128 9.36 14.88 -14.39
C TYR A 128 8.78 16.29 -14.28
N GLN A 129 9.39 17.18 -13.49
CA GLN A 129 8.93 18.55 -13.33
C GLN A 129 9.02 19.36 -14.63
N GLU A 130 10.03 19.08 -15.46
CA GLU A 130 10.17 19.74 -16.76
C GLU A 130 9.10 19.28 -17.75
N PHE A 131 8.80 17.98 -17.82
CA PHE A 131 7.71 17.46 -18.65
C PHE A 131 6.35 17.97 -18.16
N MET A 132 6.13 18.03 -16.85
CA MET A 132 4.88 18.50 -16.27
C MET A 132 4.57 19.99 -16.44
N LYS A 133 5.47 20.80 -17.02
CA LYS A 133 5.26 22.25 -17.20
C LYS A 133 4.06 22.59 -18.05
N ASP A 134 3.76 21.78 -19.06
CA ASP A 134 2.59 21.95 -19.92
C ASP A 134 1.32 21.26 -19.36
N SER A 135 1.43 20.67 -18.17
CA SER A 135 0.37 19.91 -17.49
C SER A 135 -0.11 18.66 -18.23
N GLU A 136 0.66 18.16 -19.18
CA GLU A 136 0.41 16.91 -19.87
C GLU A 136 1.66 16.02 -19.81
N LEU A 137 1.46 14.71 -19.97
CA LEU A 137 2.58 13.78 -20.17
C LEU A 137 2.23 12.93 -21.39
N ASP A 138 2.99 13.13 -22.45
CA ASP A 138 2.86 12.32 -23.64
C ASP A 138 3.41 10.90 -23.43
N ILE A 139 3.18 10.04 -24.42
CA ILE A 139 3.59 8.63 -24.33
C ILE A 139 5.12 8.50 -24.29
N ASP A 140 5.83 9.35 -25.03
CA ASP A 140 7.29 9.30 -25.16
C ASP A 140 7.95 9.75 -23.84
N GLU A 141 7.41 10.80 -23.20
CA GLU A 141 7.79 11.29 -21.88
C GLU A 141 7.55 10.24 -20.78
N LEU A 142 6.41 9.56 -20.81
CA LEU A 142 6.12 8.45 -19.89
C LEU A 142 7.10 7.30 -20.06
N GLU A 143 7.42 6.93 -21.31
CA GLU A 143 8.43 5.89 -21.59
C GLU A 143 9.82 6.30 -21.09
N VAL A 144 10.22 7.56 -21.25
CA VAL A 144 11.50 8.07 -20.73
C VAL A 144 11.54 7.93 -19.21
N LEU A 145 10.49 8.36 -18.50
CA LEU A 145 10.43 8.27 -17.05
C LEU A 145 10.49 6.81 -16.56
N GLN A 146 9.79 5.90 -17.24
CA GLN A 146 9.86 4.45 -16.97
C GLN A 146 11.26 3.89 -17.20
N LYS A 147 11.91 4.24 -18.33
CA LYS A 147 13.28 3.80 -18.63
C LYS A 147 14.28 4.33 -17.58
N ILE A 148 14.14 5.57 -17.09
CA ILE A 148 14.97 6.09 -15.99
C ILE A 148 14.78 5.22 -14.73
N GLN A 149 13.53 4.92 -14.37
CA GLN A 149 13.20 4.10 -13.21
C GLN A 149 13.82 2.69 -13.30
N GLU A 150 13.70 2.03 -14.45
CA GLU A 150 14.27 0.69 -14.69
C GLU A 150 15.80 0.69 -14.65
N ILE A 151 16.44 1.63 -15.36
CA ILE A 151 17.91 1.70 -15.47
C ILE A 151 18.54 2.01 -14.11
N ALA A 152 17.92 2.90 -13.33
CA ALA A 152 18.39 3.25 -12.00
C ALA A 152 17.92 2.28 -10.90
N SER A 153 17.06 1.30 -11.25
CA SER A 153 16.45 0.35 -10.32
C SER A 153 15.79 1.05 -9.12
N LEU A 154 15.02 2.11 -9.42
CA LEU A 154 14.27 2.86 -8.41
C LEU A 154 12.97 2.14 -8.10
N SER A 155 12.60 2.09 -6.82
CA SER A 155 11.31 1.51 -6.43
C SER A 155 10.16 2.47 -6.74
N GLU A 156 8.95 1.93 -6.91
CA GLU A 156 7.75 2.74 -7.16
C GLU A 156 7.48 3.75 -6.04
N GLU A 157 7.81 3.39 -4.80
CA GLU A 157 7.68 4.20 -3.59
C GLU A 157 8.69 5.36 -3.54
N GLU A 158 9.94 5.12 -3.97
CA GLU A 158 11.01 6.14 -3.99
C GLU A 158 10.64 7.31 -4.92
N VAL A 159 9.86 7.03 -5.96
CA VAL A 159 9.52 7.97 -7.03
C VAL A 159 8.05 8.43 -6.97
N LYS A 160 7.23 7.78 -6.14
CA LYS A 160 5.77 7.94 -6.08
C LYS A 160 5.12 7.76 -7.46
N SER A 161 5.65 6.82 -8.23
CA SER A 161 5.23 6.56 -9.62
C SER A 161 3.72 6.30 -9.74
N LEU A 162 3.12 5.57 -8.80
CA LEU A 162 1.67 5.30 -8.77
C LEU A 162 0.83 6.54 -8.53
N GLU A 163 1.29 7.47 -7.68
CA GLU A 163 0.56 8.71 -7.38
C GLU A 163 0.67 9.72 -8.54
N ARG A 164 1.83 9.73 -9.21
CA ARG A 164 2.20 10.76 -10.19
C ARG A 164 1.95 10.36 -11.64
N LEU A 165 2.34 9.16 -12.04
CA LEU A 165 2.37 8.74 -13.45
C LEU A 165 1.13 7.96 -13.85
N LEU A 166 0.55 7.17 -12.94
CA LEU A 166 -0.50 6.22 -13.28
C LEU A 166 -1.70 6.88 -13.94
N PHE A 167 -2.10 8.07 -13.47
CA PHE A 167 -3.17 8.83 -14.09
C PHE A 167 -2.86 9.14 -15.56
N TYR A 168 -1.66 9.66 -15.85
CA TYR A 168 -1.28 10.03 -17.22
C TYR A 168 -1.10 8.81 -18.12
N VAL A 169 -0.62 7.69 -17.60
CA VAL A 169 -0.60 6.42 -18.34
C VAL A 169 -2.01 6.01 -18.76
N LEU A 170 -2.97 6.07 -17.84
CA LEU A 170 -4.37 5.75 -18.12
C LEU A 170 -5.00 6.77 -19.07
N PHE A 171 -4.71 8.05 -18.90
CA PHE A 171 -5.21 9.14 -19.74
C PHE A 171 -4.71 9.02 -21.18
N SER A 172 -3.40 8.87 -21.38
CA SER A 172 -2.78 8.72 -22.70
C SER A 172 -3.24 7.44 -23.39
N SER A 173 -3.44 6.36 -22.64
CA SER A 173 -4.03 5.12 -23.17
C SER A 173 -5.47 5.33 -23.64
N ALA A 174 -6.30 5.97 -22.80
CA ALA A 174 -7.69 6.28 -23.15
C ALA A 174 -7.80 7.21 -24.36
N LYS A 175 -6.94 8.24 -24.45
CA LYS A 175 -6.89 9.18 -25.58
C LYS A 175 -6.55 8.49 -26.90
N LYS A 176 -5.59 7.55 -26.89
CA LYS A 176 -5.10 6.88 -28.10
C LYS A 176 -5.99 5.72 -28.57
N PHE A 177 -6.48 4.91 -27.63
CA PHE A 177 -7.17 3.66 -27.94
C PHE A 177 -8.67 3.68 -27.62
N ASN A 178 -9.21 4.76 -27.04
CA ASN A 178 -10.57 4.82 -26.50
C ASN A 178 -10.91 3.68 -25.52
N MET A 179 -9.90 3.08 -24.90
CA MET A 179 -10.03 1.94 -24.00
C MET A 179 -9.06 2.09 -22.82
N LEU A 180 -9.48 1.61 -21.66
CA LEU A 180 -8.62 1.52 -20.49
C LEU A 180 -7.76 0.25 -20.60
N PRO A 181 -6.44 0.33 -20.33
CA PRO A 181 -5.59 -0.85 -20.35
C PRO A 181 -6.02 -1.85 -19.26
N PRO A 182 -5.78 -3.15 -19.46
CA PRO A 182 -5.98 -4.15 -18.42
C PRO A 182 -4.97 -3.95 -17.29
N PHE A 183 -5.43 -4.18 -16.06
CA PHE A 183 -4.68 -3.99 -14.83
C PHE A 183 -3.66 -5.11 -14.61
N ASN A 184 -2.39 -4.76 -14.67
CA ASN A 184 -1.28 -5.65 -14.31
C ASN A 184 -0.68 -5.15 -12.99
N SER A 185 -1.22 -5.56 -11.84
CA SER A 185 -0.60 -5.25 -10.55
C SER A 185 -0.30 -6.50 -9.73
N THR A 186 0.51 -6.30 -8.71
CA THR A 186 0.98 -7.29 -7.73
C THR A 186 -0.09 -7.71 -6.72
N ILE A 187 -1.33 -7.23 -6.83
CA ILE A 187 -2.41 -7.61 -5.90
C ILE A 187 -2.75 -9.09 -6.10
N ASP A 188 -2.78 -9.88 -5.02
CA ASP A 188 -3.12 -11.30 -5.10
C ASP A 188 -4.62 -11.48 -5.43
N LEU A 189 -4.90 -11.61 -6.74
CA LEU A 189 -6.24 -11.78 -7.30
C LEU A 189 -6.63 -13.26 -7.45
N LYS A 190 -5.90 -14.22 -6.86
CA LYS A 190 -6.09 -15.67 -7.08
C LYS A 190 -7.51 -16.16 -6.83
N ASN A 191 -8.29 -15.48 -5.99
CA ASN A 191 -9.65 -15.87 -5.64
C ASN A 191 -10.74 -15.02 -6.31
N VAL A 192 -10.39 -14.20 -7.30
CA VAL A 192 -11.34 -13.33 -8.00
C VAL A 192 -11.82 -14.03 -9.27
N VAL A 193 -13.11 -14.34 -9.30
CA VAL A 193 -13.76 -14.91 -10.49
C VAL A 193 -14.29 -13.78 -11.37
N LEU A 194 -13.66 -13.60 -12.52
CA LEU A 194 -14.07 -12.68 -13.57
C LEU A 194 -15.11 -13.34 -14.49
N LYS A 195 -16.08 -12.56 -14.94
CA LYS A 195 -17.07 -12.98 -15.94
C LYS A 195 -16.44 -13.01 -17.34
N GLU A 196 -17.16 -13.60 -18.30
CA GLU A 196 -16.79 -13.54 -19.71
C GLU A 196 -16.62 -12.07 -20.15
N ASN A 197 -15.52 -11.79 -20.86
CA ASN A 197 -15.12 -10.45 -21.30
C ASN A 197 -15.03 -9.41 -20.17
N GLU A 198 -14.77 -9.82 -18.93
CA GLU A 198 -14.52 -8.91 -17.81
C GLU A 198 -13.02 -8.67 -17.63
N SER A 199 -12.59 -7.41 -17.73
CA SER A 199 -11.22 -6.97 -17.50
C SER A 199 -11.13 -5.99 -16.34
N ILE A 200 -10.19 -6.20 -15.44
CA ILE A 200 -9.88 -5.25 -14.36
C ILE A 200 -9.07 -4.10 -14.96
N HIS A 201 -9.36 -2.86 -14.57
CA HIS A 201 -8.63 -1.66 -15.02
C HIS A 201 -7.81 -1.02 -13.91
N TYR A 202 -8.31 -1.05 -12.66
CA TYR A 202 -7.58 -0.52 -11.52
C TYR A 202 -8.03 -1.16 -10.20
N GLY A 203 -7.16 -1.10 -9.20
CA GLY A 203 -7.42 -1.60 -7.85
C GLY A 203 -6.71 -0.78 -6.78
N ALA A 204 -7.40 -0.49 -5.67
CA ALA A 204 -6.85 0.24 -4.53
C ALA A 204 -7.47 -0.22 -3.21
N LEU A 205 -6.82 0.11 -2.09
CA LEU A 205 -7.38 -0.13 -0.77
C LEU A 205 -8.51 0.87 -0.48
N ALA A 206 -9.68 0.37 -0.08
CA ALA A 206 -10.82 1.19 0.24
C ALA A 206 -11.59 0.68 1.46
N THR A 207 -12.20 1.62 2.17
CA THR A 207 -13.17 1.35 3.24
C THR A 207 -14.55 1.78 2.78
N PHE A 208 -15.51 0.86 2.84
CA PHE A 208 -16.88 1.08 2.41
C PHE A 208 -17.77 1.51 3.57
N TYR A 209 -18.43 2.65 3.40
CA TYR A 209 -19.41 3.21 4.30
C TYR A 209 -20.79 3.19 3.65
N GLU A 210 -21.78 2.70 4.41
CA GLU A 210 -23.19 2.81 4.05
C GLU A 210 -23.83 3.95 4.83
N LEU A 211 -24.63 4.77 4.14
CA LEU A 211 -25.55 5.68 4.81
C LEU A 211 -26.62 4.87 5.56
N ARG A 212 -26.57 4.89 6.89
CA ARG A 212 -27.64 4.32 7.73
C ARG A 212 -28.48 5.44 8.30
N LYS A 213 -29.80 5.23 8.23
CA LYS A 213 -30.77 6.07 8.94
C LYS A 213 -30.79 5.58 10.38
N SER A 214 -30.56 6.46 11.35
CA SER A 214 -30.83 6.15 12.74
C SER A 214 -32.11 6.87 13.15
N ARG A 215 -33.05 6.16 13.79
CA ARG A 215 -34.19 6.79 14.45
C ARG A 215 -33.72 7.21 15.84
N LYS A 216 -33.47 8.49 16.07
CA LYS A 216 -33.16 9.00 17.41
C LYS A 216 -34.20 10.04 17.83
N GLY A 217 -35.01 9.65 18.82
CA GLY A 217 -35.62 10.57 19.77
C GLY A 217 -37.00 11.11 19.41
N TYR A 218 -37.98 10.79 20.27
CA TYR A 218 -39.20 11.58 20.42
C TYR A 218 -38.84 12.92 21.06
N ARG A 219 -39.02 14.05 20.36
CA ARG A 219 -39.00 15.37 21.00
C ARG A 219 -40.40 15.61 21.59
N GLY A 220 -40.58 15.15 22.83
CA GLY A 220 -41.85 15.29 23.55
C GLY A 220 -42.15 16.73 23.92
N GLY A 221 -43.25 17.26 23.40
CA GLY A 221 -44.01 18.32 24.07
C GLY A 221 -44.47 17.81 25.44
N MET A 222 -44.32 18.68 26.43
CA MET A 222 -44.36 18.44 27.87
C MET A 222 -45.68 17.81 28.38
N GLY A 223 -45.58 16.79 29.25
CA GLY A 223 -46.64 16.41 30.20
C GLY A 223 -47.21 15.00 30.09
N GLY A 224 -46.55 14.02 30.73
CA GLY A 224 -47.13 12.72 31.00
C GLY A 224 -46.37 12.03 32.12
N ALA A 225 -46.98 11.94 33.30
CA ALA A 225 -46.35 11.37 34.48
C ALA A 225 -46.08 9.87 34.29
N SER A 226 -44.81 9.47 34.39
CA SER A 226 -44.39 8.07 34.44
C SER A 226 -44.40 7.59 35.88
N VAL A 227 -45.26 6.61 36.19
CA VAL A 227 -45.21 5.85 37.46
C VAL A 227 -44.51 4.53 37.18
N GLU A 228 -43.43 4.29 37.92
CA GLU A 228 -42.60 3.09 37.78
C GLU A 228 -43.20 1.95 38.60
N LEU A 229 -43.73 0.94 37.92
CA LEU A 229 -44.21 -0.30 38.54
C LEU A 229 -43.19 -1.42 38.28
N SER A 230 -42.01 -1.29 38.89
CA SER A 230 -40.88 -2.25 38.93
C SER A 230 -40.08 -2.48 37.63
N LYS A 231 -38.81 -2.93 37.82
CA LYS A 231 -37.78 -3.11 36.80
C LYS A 231 -38.25 -3.97 35.63
N GLY A 232 -38.55 -3.34 34.49
CA GLY A 232 -38.55 -3.99 33.18
C GLY A 232 -39.76 -3.76 32.29
N PHE A 233 -40.87 -3.17 32.79
CA PHE A 233 -42.02 -2.85 31.93
C PHE A 233 -42.61 -1.48 32.30
N ALA A 234 -42.64 -0.58 31.32
CA ALA A 234 -43.32 0.71 31.41
C ALA A 234 -44.49 0.70 30.40
N LEU A 235 -45.71 0.95 30.88
CA LEU A 235 -46.88 1.10 30.02
C LEU A 235 -47.08 2.58 29.71
N GLN A 236 -46.93 2.97 28.45
CA GLN A 236 -47.31 4.31 27.97
C GLN A 236 -48.68 4.23 27.28
N ILE A 237 -49.67 4.95 27.84
CA ILE A 237 -50.99 5.13 27.23
C ILE A 237 -51.03 6.56 26.64
N GLY A 238 -50.96 6.64 25.32
CA GLY A 238 -51.54 7.68 24.45
C GLY A 238 -51.01 9.12 24.51
N ALA A 239 -50.54 9.64 23.36
CA ALA A 239 -51.16 10.75 22.63
C ALA A 239 -50.36 11.06 21.35
N HIS A 240 -51.08 11.43 20.30
CA HIS A 240 -50.63 11.63 18.92
C HIS A 240 -49.58 12.74 18.71
N GLY A 241 -48.79 12.56 17.64
CA GLY A 241 -48.24 13.67 16.83
C GLY A 241 -46.80 14.09 17.12
N GLY A 242 -45.82 13.22 16.84
CA GLY A 242 -44.40 13.59 16.81
C GLY A 242 -43.82 13.47 15.40
N GLU A 243 -43.19 14.53 14.91
CA GLU A 243 -42.42 14.49 13.66
C GLU A 243 -41.12 13.72 13.91
N ILE A 244 -40.88 12.67 13.12
CA ILE A 244 -39.68 11.83 13.25
C ILE A 244 -38.51 12.60 12.63
N GLU A 245 -37.61 13.14 13.45
CA GLU A 245 -36.33 13.67 12.94
C GLU A 245 -35.45 12.49 12.48
N GLU A 246 -35.19 12.42 11.17
CA GLU A 246 -34.30 11.42 10.57
C GLU A 246 -32.85 11.93 10.56
N GLU A 247 -31.96 11.30 11.31
CA GLU A 247 -30.52 11.55 11.22
C GLU A 247 -29.82 10.47 10.38
N TYR A 248 -28.92 10.89 9.49
CA TYR A 248 -28.14 10.04 8.61
C TYR A 248 -26.69 9.97 9.11
N TYR A 249 -26.17 8.76 9.27
CA TYR A 249 -24.79 8.51 9.67
C TYR A 249 -24.10 7.55 8.69
N LEU A 250 -22.82 7.82 8.40
CA LEU A 250 -21.96 6.89 7.66
C LEU A 250 -21.50 5.78 8.61
N VAL A 251 -21.88 4.54 8.30
CA VAL A 251 -21.48 3.36 9.07
C VAL A 251 -20.51 2.54 8.23
N GLU A 252 -19.33 2.25 8.78
CA GLU A 252 -18.37 1.37 8.14
C GLU A 252 -18.96 -0.04 8.01
N SER A 253 -19.17 -0.49 6.78
CA SER A 253 -19.77 -1.79 6.49
C SER A 253 -18.72 -2.82 6.03
N SER A 254 -17.65 -2.39 5.35
CA SER A 254 -16.59 -3.29 4.87
C SER A 254 -15.27 -2.55 4.61
N SER A 255 -14.17 -3.29 4.52
CA SER A 255 -12.86 -2.76 4.15
C SER A 255 -12.04 -3.81 3.40
N GLY A 256 -11.24 -3.37 2.43
CA GLY A 256 -10.45 -4.28 1.61
C GLY A 256 -9.94 -3.64 0.31
N VAL A 257 -9.84 -4.43 -0.75
CA VAL A 257 -9.39 -3.94 -2.08
C VAL A 257 -10.60 -3.68 -2.94
N LEU A 258 -10.81 -2.43 -3.35
CA LEU A 258 -11.79 -2.06 -4.36
C LEU A 258 -11.15 -2.24 -5.74
N LEU A 259 -11.85 -2.91 -6.64
CA LEU A 259 -11.49 -3.11 -8.03
C LEU A 259 -12.53 -2.46 -8.93
N ILE A 260 -12.07 -1.84 -10.02
CA ILE A 260 -12.93 -1.41 -11.12
C ILE A 260 -12.67 -2.28 -12.34
N THR A 261 -13.74 -2.89 -12.85
CA THR A 261 -13.76 -3.63 -14.09
C THR A 261 -14.60 -2.89 -15.13
N ASN A 262 -14.58 -3.36 -16.38
CA ASN A 262 -15.48 -2.86 -17.42
C ASN A 262 -16.97 -3.18 -17.16
N GLN A 263 -17.30 -4.03 -16.17
CA GLN A 263 -18.68 -4.45 -15.89
C GLN A 263 -19.18 -4.05 -14.49
N ARG A 264 -18.31 -3.94 -13.49
CA ARG A 264 -18.69 -3.71 -12.09
C ARG A 264 -17.57 -3.09 -11.25
N LEU A 265 -17.96 -2.53 -10.11
CA LEU A 265 -17.10 -2.25 -8.98
C LEU A 265 -17.18 -3.40 -7.97
N LEU A 266 -16.03 -3.92 -7.56
CA LEU A 266 -15.94 -5.08 -6.67
C LEU A 266 -15.04 -4.75 -5.49
N LEU A 267 -15.61 -4.68 -4.29
CA LEU A 267 -14.82 -4.61 -3.06
C LEU A 267 -14.58 -6.02 -2.53
N LEU A 268 -13.34 -6.47 -2.63
CA LEU A 268 -12.85 -7.69 -2.03
C LEU A 268 -12.58 -7.43 -0.54
N PRO A 269 -13.39 -7.99 0.37
CA PRO A 269 -13.27 -7.71 1.79
C PRO A 269 -12.05 -8.42 2.41
N ARG A 270 -11.58 -7.88 3.54
CA ARG A 270 -10.77 -8.66 4.48
C ARG A 270 -11.62 -9.75 5.15
N GLU A 271 -10.97 -10.75 5.73
CA GLU A 271 -11.65 -11.89 6.38
C GLU A 271 -12.75 -11.42 7.34
N GLY A 272 -13.95 -12.03 7.22
CA GLY A 272 -15.10 -11.72 8.06
C GLY A 272 -15.87 -10.42 7.70
N LYS A 273 -15.51 -9.71 6.63
CA LYS A 273 -16.25 -8.52 6.15
C LYS A 273 -17.11 -8.82 4.91
N ARG A 274 -18.07 -7.95 4.63
CA ARG A 274 -19.06 -8.11 3.56
C ARG A 274 -18.45 -7.81 2.19
N LEU A 275 -18.67 -8.69 1.20
CA LEU A 275 -18.38 -8.44 -0.22
C LEU A 275 -19.34 -7.37 -0.77
N VAL A 276 -18.81 -6.39 -1.51
CA VAL A 276 -19.63 -5.41 -2.23
C VAL A 276 -19.43 -5.63 -3.72
N ASN A 277 -20.51 -5.91 -4.43
CA ASN A 277 -20.53 -6.07 -5.89
C ASN A 277 -21.55 -5.10 -6.46
N LEU A 278 -21.07 -4.07 -7.15
CA LEU A 278 -21.87 -3.01 -7.73
C LEU A 278 -21.71 -3.02 -9.27
N PRO A 279 -22.65 -3.64 -9.99
CA PRO A 279 -22.71 -3.57 -11.44
C PRO A 279 -22.78 -2.11 -11.95
N LEU A 280 -22.04 -1.79 -13.01
CA LEU A 280 -21.94 -0.42 -13.54
C LEU A 280 -23.25 0.06 -14.18
N ASP A 281 -24.05 -0.85 -14.73
CA ASP A 281 -25.39 -0.59 -15.27
C ASP A 281 -26.36 -0.03 -14.22
N LYS A 282 -26.10 -0.29 -12.93
CA LYS A 282 -26.94 0.21 -11.82
C LYS A 282 -26.47 1.55 -11.25
N VAL A 283 -25.36 2.08 -11.72
CA VAL A 283 -24.81 3.37 -11.25
C VAL A 283 -25.52 4.50 -11.97
N VAL A 284 -26.20 5.35 -11.19
CA VAL A 284 -26.98 6.49 -11.72
C VAL A 284 -26.14 7.77 -11.68
N TYR A 285 -25.45 7.99 -10.57
CA TYR A 285 -24.65 9.19 -10.34
C TYR A 285 -23.44 8.85 -9.48
N TYR A 286 -22.33 9.57 -9.66
CA TYR A 286 -21.13 9.39 -8.87
C TYR A 286 -20.40 10.73 -8.70
N ARG A 287 -19.70 10.87 -7.58
CA ARG A 287 -18.99 12.08 -7.21
C ARG A 287 -17.65 11.74 -6.54
N CYS A 288 -16.60 12.42 -6.99
CA CYS A 288 -15.27 12.31 -6.38
C CYS A 288 -15.12 13.35 -5.27
N TYR A 289 -14.60 12.94 -4.13
CA TYR A 289 -14.21 13.80 -3.01
C TYR A 289 -12.72 13.61 -2.70
N ARG A 290 -12.15 14.51 -1.89
CA ARG A 290 -10.74 14.39 -1.44
C ARG A 290 -10.47 13.09 -0.68
N ASN A 291 -11.46 12.62 0.05
CA ASN A 291 -11.37 11.46 0.94
C ASN A 291 -12.00 10.19 0.37
N GLY A 292 -12.49 10.20 -0.88
CA GLY A 292 -13.16 9.02 -1.43
C GLY A 292 -14.04 9.27 -2.63
N LEU A 293 -14.82 8.23 -2.96
CA LEU A 293 -15.74 8.20 -4.08
C LEU A 293 -17.14 7.85 -3.58
N GLU A 294 -18.12 8.68 -3.91
CA GLU A 294 -19.53 8.45 -3.62
C GLU A 294 -20.25 7.99 -4.88
N ILE A 295 -21.03 6.92 -4.78
CA ILE A 295 -21.75 6.33 -5.90
C ILE A 295 -23.22 6.13 -5.49
N PHE A 296 -24.12 6.64 -6.31
CA PHE A 296 -25.55 6.53 -6.16
C PHE A 296 -26.06 5.44 -7.10
N ARG A 297 -26.75 4.48 -6.51
CA ARG A 297 -27.35 3.35 -7.21
C ARG A 297 -28.84 3.59 -7.38
N ASP A 298 -29.40 3.05 -8.46
CA ASP A 298 -30.84 3.12 -8.73
C ASP A 298 -31.65 2.54 -7.54
N ASN A 299 -32.57 3.37 -7.03
CA ASN A 299 -33.46 3.08 -5.90
C ASN A 299 -32.79 2.63 -4.59
N GLU A 300 -31.49 2.88 -4.39
CA GLU A 300 -30.74 2.51 -3.20
C GLU A 300 -30.00 3.71 -2.57
N LYS A 301 -29.47 3.49 -1.36
CA LYS A 301 -28.67 4.50 -0.65
C LYS A 301 -27.32 4.69 -1.33
N ALA A 302 -26.74 5.88 -1.18
CA ALA A 302 -25.41 6.16 -1.70
C ALA A 302 -24.34 5.31 -1.00
N TYR A 303 -23.39 4.84 -1.80
CA TYR A 303 -22.24 4.05 -1.40
C TYR A 303 -21.04 4.98 -1.32
N PHE A 304 -20.40 5.06 -0.16
CA PHE A 304 -19.21 5.88 0.01
C PHE A 304 -17.98 5.00 0.20
N PHE A 305 -17.02 5.10 -0.71
CA PHE A 305 -15.74 4.40 -0.65
C PHE A 305 -14.65 5.38 -0.24
N LYS A 306 -14.19 5.27 1.00
CA LYS A 306 -13.07 6.05 1.51
C LYS A 306 -11.75 5.45 1.01
N MET A 307 -10.94 6.25 0.35
CA MET A 307 -9.63 5.87 -0.20
C MET A 307 -8.72 7.11 -0.29
N LYS A 308 -7.47 6.96 -0.73
CA LYS A 308 -6.61 8.14 -0.92
C LYS A 308 -7.09 8.99 -2.09
N PHE A 309 -6.75 10.28 -2.06
CA PHE A 309 -7.25 11.23 -3.06
C PHE A 309 -6.88 10.87 -4.50
N TYR A 310 -5.62 10.49 -4.75
CA TYR A 310 -5.17 10.08 -6.10
C TYR A 310 -5.90 8.82 -6.58
N GLU A 311 -6.18 7.87 -5.68
CA GLU A 311 -6.92 6.65 -6.00
C GLU A 311 -8.36 7.00 -6.39
N ALA A 312 -9.02 7.86 -5.60
CA ALA A 312 -10.38 8.33 -5.89
C ALA A 312 -10.46 9.01 -7.27
N LYS A 313 -9.47 9.83 -7.63
CA LYS A 313 -9.35 10.44 -8.96
C LYS A 313 -9.21 9.42 -10.07
N ILE A 314 -8.37 8.40 -9.88
CA ILE A 314 -8.20 7.32 -10.86
C ILE A 314 -9.51 6.55 -11.05
N PHE A 315 -10.19 6.18 -9.96
CA PHE A 315 -11.51 5.53 -10.06
C PHE A 315 -12.52 6.42 -10.78
N TYR A 316 -12.57 7.71 -10.46
CA TYR A 316 -13.45 8.67 -11.12
C TYR A 316 -13.16 8.77 -12.62
N PHE A 317 -11.89 8.85 -13.00
CA PHE A 317 -11.45 8.85 -14.40
C PHE A 317 -11.88 7.57 -15.11
N CYS A 318 -11.60 6.40 -14.53
CA CYS A 318 -11.99 5.12 -15.10
C CYS A 318 -13.50 5.02 -15.30
N LEU A 319 -14.31 5.46 -14.33
CA LEU A 319 -15.78 5.51 -14.48
C LEU A 319 -16.20 6.43 -15.63
N ARG A 320 -15.60 7.61 -15.75
CA ARG A 320 -15.87 8.55 -16.86
C ARG A 320 -15.62 7.90 -18.22
N VAL A 321 -14.50 7.21 -18.38
CA VAL A 321 -14.16 6.50 -19.62
C VAL A 321 -15.13 5.35 -19.89
N LEU A 322 -15.42 4.52 -18.88
CA LEU A 322 -16.32 3.37 -19.02
C LEU A 322 -17.77 3.76 -19.35
N PHE A 323 -18.23 4.92 -18.88
CA PHE A 323 -19.54 5.47 -19.26
C PHE A 323 -19.53 6.23 -20.60
N GLY A 324 -18.44 6.19 -21.36
CA GLY A 324 -18.31 6.86 -22.65
C GLY A 324 -18.26 8.39 -22.57
N LYS A 325 -17.96 8.94 -21.38
CA LYS A 325 -17.85 10.39 -21.11
C LYS A 325 -16.40 10.84 -21.03
N PHE A 326 -15.55 10.31 -21.90
CA PHE A 326 -14.19 10.80 -22.06
C PHE A 326 -14.22 12.21 -22.68
N ASP A 327 -13.49 13.12 -22.07
CA ASP A 327 -13.33 14.51 -22.50
C ASP A 327 -11.90 14.95 -22.18
N GLU A 328 -11.30 15.78 -23.03
CA GLU A 328 -9.96 16.31 -22.82
C GLU A 328 -9.88 17.17 -21.54
N SER A 329 -11.01 17.74 -21.08
CA SER A 329 -11.09 18.43 -19.78
C SER A 329 -10.67 17.56 -18.59
N LEU A 330 -10.75 16.22 -18.72
CA LEU A 330 -10.34 15.29 -17.67
C LEU A 330 -8.84 15.35 -17.36
N LYS A 331 -8.02 15.94 -18.23
CA LYS A 331 -6.59 16.15 -17.98
C LYS A 331 -6.30 16.89 -16.68
N GLU A 332 -7.20 17.80 -16.29
CA GLU A 332 -7.07 18.57 -15.06
C GLU A 332 -7.13 17.70 -13.79
N LEU A 333 -7.74 16.52 -13.87
CA LEU A 333 -7.75 15.57 -12.76
C LEU A 333 -6.34 15.07 -12.42
N GLY A 334 -5.44 15.02 -13.41
CA GLY A 334 -4.05 14.60 -13.24
C GLY A 334 -3.21 15.58 -12.42
N ARG A 335 -3.62 16.84 -12.33
CA ARG A 335 -2.95 17.82 -11.46
C ARG A 335 -3.14 17.39 -10.01
N MET A 336 -2.05 16.97 -9.37
CA MET A 336 -2.01 16.67 -7.93
C MET A 336 -2.04 17.96 -7.09
N ASP A 337 -1.86 19.12 -7.72
CA ASP A 337 -1.64 20.43 -7.08
C ASP A 337 -2.94 21.19 -6.77
N GLY A 338 -3.94 20.49 -6.26
CA GLY A 338 -5.13 21.11 -5.68
C GLY A 338 -4.97 21.30 -4.18
N GLU A 339 -4.43 22.45 -3.76
CA GLU A 339 -4.39 22.90 -2.36
C GLU A 339 -5.76 22.81 -1.66
N GLU A 340 -5.72 22.58 -0.33
CA GLU A 340 -6.76 22.71 0.72
C GLU A 340 -7.85 21.65 0.90
#